data_AF-A0A6M8W2J8-F1
#
_entry.id   AF-A0A6M8W2J8-F1
#
_cell.length_a   1.000
_cell.length_b   1.000
_cell.length_c   1.000
_cell.angle_alpha   90.00
_cell.angle_beta   90.00
_cell.angle_gamma   90.00
#
_symmetry.space_group_name_H-M   'P 1'
#
loop_
_entity.id
_entity.type
_entity.pdbx_description
1 polymer ?
#
loop_
_entity_poly.entity_id
_entity_poly.type
_entity_poly.pdbx_seq_one_letter_code
_entity_poly.pdbx_strand_id
1 'polypeptide(L)'
;MRNMCGTIGAVAVIGLAGSASGQVERPTLQRLEIRTEAQPIRVAPVVMLHGSIERVGDWMPYEGPRGQHDLCRDYRVYDCYGDADANAVPDDLSGCNMGSTRWSFGSAYCSPFYTNDMTLADDTILSAGAWRADVGWQWTCAGHAEEQCVIAVFTQTSDPNECEPDSHDYPGWIFDFGELRCNAGGYYYASLDISSLGRWELPPDGHGSHIVAFLTDDGEALASCAQTMLWGTDEERVGSQGSGQMDDDNPPDGFHDPQMECYTYSFGTCPDPLGGMLQFWGERDADLWHRADFNRDDIVDSRDFVAFLNAWRTCAFGSDCTGNDRCTSQDVICYLDLWAACPR
;
A
#
# COMPACT_ATOMS: atom_id res chain seq x y z
N MET A 1 -37.59 33.48 63.17
CA MET A 1 -36.53 32.53 62.80
C MET A 1 -36.76 32.11 61.36
N ARG A 2 -35.77 32.39 60.50
CA ARG A 2 -35.54 31.98 59.10
C ARG A 2 -36.78 31.62 58.23
N ASN A 3 -37.28 32.62 57.47
CA ASN A 3 -38.10 32.38 56.29
C ASN A 3 -37.20 32.32 55.05
N MET A 4 -37.37 31.24 54.27
CA MET A 4 -36.66 30.92 53.03
C MET A 4 -37.01 31.93 51.92
N CYS A 5 -35.98 32.41 51.22
CA CYS A 5 -36.13 33.10 49.94
C CYS A 5 -35.61 32.14 48.87
N GLY A 6 -36.52 31.53 48.10
CA GLY A 6 -36.19 30.68 46.96
C GLY A 6 -35.99 31.54 45.71
N THR A 7 -34.85 31.38 45.06
CA THR A 7 -34.58 31.95 43.73
C THR A 7 -34.53 30.79 42.74
N ILE A 8 -35.49 30.78 41.81
CA ILE A 8 -35.56 29.84 40.69
C ILE A 8 -34.54 30.33 39.65
N GLY A 9 -33.43 29.60 39.50
CA GLY A 9 -32.50 29.77 38.40
C GLY A 9 -32.89 28.87 37.24
N ALA A 10 -33.38 29.45 36.14
CA ALA A 10 -33.56 28.74 34.88
C ALA A 10 -32.18 28.54 34.23
N VAL A 11 -31.73 27.29 34.14
CA VAL A 11 -30.56 26.90 33.37
C VAL A 11 -30.98 26.78 31.91
N ALA A 12 -30.55 27.72 31.07
CA ALA A 12 -30.65 27.61 29.63
C ALA A 12 -29.61 26.59 29.15
N VAL A 13 -30.07 25.39 28.81
CA VAL A 13 -29.27 24.40 28.09
C VAL A 13 -29.20 24.88 26.64
N ILE A 14 -28.07 25.50 26.27
CA ILE A 14 -27.73 25.73 24.86
C ILE A 14 -27.31 24.36 24.32
N GLY A 15 -28.24 23.69 23.64
CA GLY A 15 -27.92 22.52 22.84
C GLY A 15 -27.02 22.96 21.69
N LEU A 16 -25.74 22.55 21.75
CA LEU A 16 -24.86 22.53 20.59
C LEU A 16 -25.43 21.48 19.63
N ALA A 17 -26.26 21.93 18.69
CA ALA A 17 -26.55 21.15 17.50
C ALA A 17 -25.23 21.03 16.73
N GLY A 18 -24.65 19.83 16.75
CA GLY A 18 -23.49 19.49 15.93
C GLY A 18 -23.80 19.85 14.49
N SER A 19 -23.00 20.74 13.93
CA SER A 19 -22.99 20.99 12.50
C SER A 19 -22.52 19.69 11.86
N ALA A 20 -23.44 18.94 11.24
CA ALA A 20 -23.05 17.99 10.21
C ALA A 20 -22.43 18.84 9.11
N SER A 21 -21.09 18.98 9.10
CA SER A 21 -20.37 19.47 7.94
C SER A 21 -20.80 18.57 6.78
N GLY A 22 -21.37 19.17 5.74
CA GLY A 22 -21.70 18.43 4.53
C GLY A 22 -20.38 18.00 3.90
N GLN A 23 -19.95 16.76 4.12
CA GLN A 23 -18.90 16.16 3.32
C GLN A 23 -19.30 16.31 1.85
N VAL A 24 -18.38 16.81 1.04
CA VAL A 24 -18.60 16.96 -0.40
C VAL A 24 -18.86 15.56 -0.96
N GLU A 25 -19.98 15.40 -1.68
CA GLU A 25 -20.31 14.12 -2.31
C GLU A 25 -19.24 13.79 -3.35
N ARG A 26 -18.65 12.59 -3.24
CA ARG A 26 -17.63 12.14 -4.19
C ARG A 26 -18.19 12.01 -5.60
N PRO A 27 -17.38 12.27 -6.64
CA PRO A 27 -17.78 12.01 -8.02
C PRO A 27 -18.21 10.56 -8.22
N THR A 28 -19.03 10.31 -9.24
CA THR A 28 -19.42 8.95 -9.59
C THR A 28 -18.21 8.14 -10.06
N LEU A 29 -18.06 6.93 -9.50
CA LEU A 29 -17.00 6.00 -9.91
C LEU A 29 -17.08 5.65 -11.40
N GLN A 30 -15.91 5.61 -12.02
CA GLN A 30 -15.68 5.22 -13.40
C GLN A 30 -14.70 4.06 -13.46
N ARG A 31 -14.80 3.27 -14.54
CA ARG A 31 -13.91 2.14 -14.81
C ARG A 31 -12.92 2.51 -15.89
N LEU A 32 -11.64 2.27 -15.65
CA LEU A 32 -10.58 2.40 -16.65
C LEU A 32 -9.92 1.04 -16.90
N GLU A 33 -9.81 0.65 -18.16
CA GLU A 33 -9.29 -0.66 -18.58
C GLU A 33 -7.87 -0.58 -19.18
N ILE A 34 -7.55 0.55 -19.80
CA ILE A 34 -6.25 0.79 -20.43
C ILE A 34 -5.24 1.13 -19.34
N ARG A 35 -4.19 0.32 -19.26
CA ARG A 35 -3.07 0.50 -18.33
C ARG A 35 -1.77 0.72 -19.11
N THR A 36 -0.92 1.59 -18.62
CA THR A 36 0.40 1.86 -19.18
C THR A 36 1.44 1.70 -18.07
N GLU A 37 2.43 0.85 -18.29
CA GLU A 37 3.54 0.73 -17.34
C GLU A 37 4.42 1.97 -17.42
N ALA A 38 4.72 2.57 -16.27
CA ALA A 38 5.69 3.64 -16.13
C ALA A 38 6.91 3.13 -15.37
N GLN A 39 8.09 3.49 -15.84
CA GLN A 39 9.37 3.06 -15.27
C GLN A 39 10.07 4.26 -14.64
N PRO A 40 10.40 4.23 -13.34
CA PRO A 40 11.17 5.29 -12.73
C PRO A 40 12.54 5.42 -13.40
N ILE A 41 13.03 6.65 -13.51
CA ILE A 41 14.37 6.96 -14.04
C ILE A 41 15.37 7.22 -12.91
N ARG A 42 14.90 7.73 -11.77
CA ARG A 42 15.71 7.99 -10.57
C ARG A 42 14.86 7.95 -9.31
N VAL A 43 15.53 7.74 -8.19
CA VAL A 43 14.93 7.57 -6.86
C VAL A 43 15.77 8.31 -5.81
N ALA A 44 15.13 8.86 -4.78
CA ALA A 44 15.81 9.48 -3.64
C ALA A 44 15.06 9.17 -2.32
N PRO A 45 15.76 9.16 -1.17
CA PRO A 45 15.09 9.15 0.12
C PRO A 45 14.48 10.52 0.41
N VAL A 46 13.26 10.52 0.95
CA VAL A 46 12.52 11.71 1.39
C VAL A 46 12.06 11.54 2.82
N VAL A 47 11.69 12.65 3.44
CA VAL A 47 10.97 12.68 4.70
C VAL A 47 9.78 13.62 4.55
N MET A 48 8.64 13.23 5.11
CA MET A 48 7.54 14.15 5.31
C MET A 48 7.77 14.87 6.64
N LEU A 49 7.91 16.20 6.65
CA LEU A 49 8.10 17.02 7.83
C LEU A 49 7.01 18.09 7.88
N HIS A 50 6.13 18.00 8.88
CA HIS A 50 5.05 18.98 9.08
C HIS A 50 4.21 19.23 7.81
N GLY A 51 3.84 18.18 7.08
CA GLY A 51 3.08 18.25 5.82
C GLY A 51 3.88 18.72 4.60
N SER A 52 5.21 18.91 4.73
CA SER A 52 6.08 19.18 3.59
C SER A 52 6.95 17.96 3.26
N ILE A 53 7.13 17.67 1.98
CA ILE A 53 8.01 16.59 1.53
C ILE A 53 9.39 17.17 1.26
N GLU A 54 10.39 16.75 2.03
CA GLU A 54 11.78 17.18 1.88
C GLU A 54 12.67 16.01 1.44
N ARG A 55 13.47 16.23 0.39
CA ARG A 55 14.52 15.28 -0.02
C ARG A 55 15.68 15.32 0.97
N VAL A 56 16.03 14.17 1.53
CA VAL A 56 17.14 14.02 2.51
C VAL A 56 18.37 13.35 1.91
N GLY A 57 18.32 13.02 0.62
CA GLY A 57 19.45 12.49 -0.14
C GLY A 57 19.42 12.94 -1.59
N ASP A 58 20.53 12.70 -2.28
CA ASP A 58 20.64 12.98 -3.71
C ASP A 58 19.81 11.98 -4.53
N TRP A 59 19.42 12.42 -5.72
CA TRP A 59 18.87 11.53 -6.74
C TRP A 59 19.87 10.44 -7.13
N MET A 60 19.41 9.20 -7.13
CA MET A 60 20.14 8.02 -7.58
C MET A 60 19.49 7.44 -8.83
N PRO A 61 20.24 6.94 -9.82
CA PRO A 61 19.65 6.22 -10.94
C PRO A 61 18.80 5.04 -10.45
N TYR A 62 17.63 4.84 -11.06
CA TYR A 62 16.80 3.70 -10.74
C TYR A 62 17.19 2.51 -11.63
N GLU A 63 17.60 1.40 -11.01
CA GLU A 63 18.06 0.19 -11.73
C GLU A 63 16.95 -0.84 -11.93
N GLY A 64 15.74 -0.58 -11.42
CA GLY A 64 14.63 -1.53 -11.41
C GLY A 64 14.81 -2.70 -10.45
N PRO A 65 13.89 -3.67 -10.48
CA PRO A 65 13.97 -4.88 -9.66
C PRO A 65 15.25 -5.67 -9.97
N ARG A 66 15.99 -6.07 -8.92
CA ARG A 66 17.24 -6.84 -9.08
C ARG A 66 16.93 -8.33 -9.32
N GLY A 67 16.58 -8.67 -10.55
CA GLY A 67 16.43 -10.07 -10.98
C GLY A 67 15.14 -10.74 -10.49
N GLN A 68 15.03 -12.06 -10.71
CA GLN A 68 13.86 -12.85 -10.31
C GLN A 68 13.48 -12.55 -8.86
N HIS A 69 12.21 -12.19 -8.63
CA HIS A 69 11.60 -12.02 -7.31
C HIS A 69 12.19 -13.03 -6.32
N ASP A 70 12.80 -12.52 -5.24
CA ASP A 70 13.24 -13.38 -4.15
C ASP A 70 11.97 -13.92 -3.51
N LEU A 71 11.48 -15.07 -3.99
CA LEU A 71 10.19 -15.64 -3.58
C LEU A 71 10.12 -15.90 -2.08
N CYS A 72 11.24 -15.88 -1.37
CA CYS A 72 11.32 -16.08 0.06
C CYS A 72 11.39 -14.78 0.86
N ARG A 73 11.52 -13.65 0.18
CA ARG A 73 11.37 -12.32 0.78
C ARG A 73 10.14 -11.63 0.23
N ASP A 74 9.87 -11.68 -1.07
CA ASP A 74 8.80 -10.96 -1.79
C ASP A 74 7.41 -11.52 -1.48
N TYR A 75 6.95 -11.35 -0.24
CA TYR A 75 5.55 -11.55 0.11
C TYR A 75 4.81 -10.24 0.10
N ARG A 76 3.60 -10.24 -0.46
CA ARG A 76 2.62 -9.19 -0.17
C ARG A 76 2.41 -9.15 1.34
N VAL A 77 2.65 -8.01 1.95
CA VAL A 77 2.33 -7.73 3.36
C VAL A 77 1.06 -6.89 3.49
N TYR A 78 0.65 -6.25 2.39
CA TYR A 78 -0.60 -5.52 2.22
C TYR A 78 -0.95 -5.43 0.73
N ASP A 79 -2.20 -5.71 0.35
CA ASP A 79 -2.67 -5.73 -1.05
C ASP A 79 -4.00 -4.96 -1.23
N CYS A 80 -3.88 -3.67 -1.50
CA CYS A 80 -4.93 -2.83 -2.08
C CYS A 80 -4.64 -2.59 -3.59
N TYR A 81 -4.05 -3.56 -4.30
CA TYR A 81 -3.64 -3.37 -5.71
C TYR A 81 -4.40 -4.29 -6.68
N GLY A 82 -4.74 -5.49 -6.24
CA GLY A 82 -5.55 -6.43 -7.01
C GLY A 82 -4.76 -7.21 -8.07
N ASP A 83 -3.50 -7.48 -7.80
CA ASP A 83 -2.65 -8.39 -8.57
C ASP A 83 -2.66 -9.76 -7.87
N ALA A 84 -3.25 -10.77 -8.49
CA ALA A 84 -3.39 -12.10 -7.92
C ALA A 84 -2.13 -12.95 -8.09
N ASP A 85 -1.49 -12.84 -9.26
CA ASP A 85 -0.41 -13.72 -9.70
C ASP A 85 0.99 -13.20 -9.33
N ALA A 86 1.04 -12.04 -8.66
CA ALA A 86 2.23 -11.43 -8.08
C ALA A 86 3.23 -10.89 -9.13
N ASN A 87 2.79 -10.61 -10.36
CA ASN A 87 3.66 -10.14 -11.45
C ASN A 87 3.79 -8.60 -11.54
N ALA A 88 3.23 -7.84 -10.59
CA ALA A 88 3.12 -6.36 -10.57
C ALA A 88 2.10 -5.76 -11.55
N VAL A 89 1.45 -6.58 -12.37
CA VAL A 89 0.55 -6.16 -13.43
C VAL A 89 -0.88 -6.30 -12.91
N PRO A 90 -1.66 -5.20 -12.89
CA PRO A 90 -3.04 -5.25 -12.47
C PRO A 90 -3.88 -5.76 -13.64
N ASP A 91 -3.86 -7.06 -13.93
CA ASP A 91 -4.63 -7.66 -15.02
C ASP A 91 -5.42 -8.92 -14.69
N ASP A 92 -5.32 -9.37 -13.44
CA ASP A 92 -6.00 -10.56 -12.97
C ASP A 92 -7.50 -10.41 -12.79
N LEU A 93 -8.20 -11.52 -13.03
CA LEU A 93 -9.64 -11.65 -12.78
C LEU A 93 -9.98 -11.95 -11.31
N SER A 94 -9.00 -12.04 -10.40
CA SER A 94 -9.25 -12.52 -9.04
C SER A 94 -10.09 -11.55 -8.19
N GLY A 95 -10.80 -12.12 -7.21
CA GLY A 95 -11.72 -11.45 -6.29
C GLY A 95 -13.00 -10.94 -6.98
N CYS A 96 -12.87 -9.89 -7.78
CA CYS A 96 -14.00 -9.12 -8.31
C CYS A 96 -14.27 -9.31 -9.81
N ASN A 97 -13.57 -10.24 -10.47
CA ASN A 97 -13.71 -10.50 -11.92
C ASN A 97 -13.55 -9.25 -12.80
N MET A 98 -12.69 -8.31 -12.37
CA MET A 98 -12.51 -7.03 -13.08
C MET A 98 -11.34 -7.04 -14.07
N GLY A 99 -10.48 -8.06 -14.03
CA GLY A 99 -9.33 -8.15 -14.93
C GLY A 99 -8.43 -6.94 -14.73
N SER A 100 -8.09 -6.26 -15.83
CA SER A 100 -7.31 -5.02 -15.76
C SER A 100 -8.09 -3.76 -15.41
N THR A 101 -9.38 -3.88 -15.15
CA THR A 101 -10.24 -2.74 -14.88
C THR A 101 -10.02 -2.25 -13.45
N ARG A 102 -9.84 -0.94 -13.29
CA ARG A 102 -9.71 -0.29 -11.98
C ARG A 102 -10.68 0.87 -11.84
N TRP A 103 -11.03 1.20 -10.60
CA TRP A 103 -11.96 2.30 -10.29
C TRP A 103 -11.21 3.64 -10.27
N SER A 104 -11.91 4.72 -10.60
CA SER A 104 -11.41 6.10 -10.51
C SER A 104 -12.60 7.04 -10.37
N PHE A 105 -12.36 8.30 -10.01
CA PHE A 105 -13.38 9.36 -10.06
C PHE A 105 -13.44 10.07 -11.42
N GLY A 106 -12.70 9.57 -12.41
CA GLY A 106 -12.65 10.10 -13.76
C GLY A 106 -11.73 11.31 -13.89
N SER A 107 -11.46 11.71 -15.14
CA SER A 107 -10.36 12.63 -15.46
C SER A 107 -10.52 14.08 -15.00
N ALA A 108 -11.69 14.45 -14.49
CA ALA A 108 -11.97 15.79 -13.96
C ALA A 108 -11.68 15.92 -12.46
N TYR A 109 -11.49 14.80 -11.77
CA TYR A 109 -11.18 14.76 -10.34
C TYR A 109 -9.66 14.79 -10.12
N CYS A 110 -9.23 15.58 -9.14
CA CYS A 110 -7.82 15.75 -8.76
C CYS A 110 -7.71 15.56 -7.25
N SER A 111 -6.84 14.65 -6.84
CA SER A 111 -6.32 14.51 -5.48
C SER A 111 -4.85 14.10 -5.63
N PRO A 112 -3.94 15.08 -5.72
CA PRO A 112 -2.52 14.81 -5.87
C PRO A 112 -1.91 14.24 -4.58
N PHE A 113 -2.63 14.21 -3.46
CA PHE A 113 -2.09 13.76 -2.19
C PHE A 113 -3.16 13.01 -1.39
N TYR A 114 -2.91 11.74 -1.08
CA TYR A 114 -3.87 10.93 -0.32
C TYR A 114 -3.20 10.09 0.75
N THR A 115 -3.98 9.78 1.78
CA THR A 115 -3.63 8.88 2.87
C THR A 115 -4.72 7.85 3.05
N ASN A 116 -4.38 6.55 3.00
CA ASN A 116 -5.33 5.47 3.21
C ASN A 116 -4.84 4.46 4.26
N ASP A 117 -5.78 4.03 5.10
CA ASP A 117 -5.54 3.05 6.17
C ASP A 117 -5.00 1.73 5.62
N MET A 118 -4.17 1.10 6.43
CA MET A 118 -3.51 -0.15 6.14
C MET A 118 -3.32 -0.94 7.44
N THR A 119 -3.89 -2.14 7.45
CA THR A 119 -3.51 -3.21 8.36
C THR A 119 -2.72 -4.25 7.58
N LEU A 120 -1.51 -4.54 8.04
CA LEU A 120 -0.63 -5.53 7.43
C LEU A 120 -1.11 -6.95 7.72
N ALA A 121 -0.59 -7.94 6.99
CA ALA A 121 -0.79 -9.35 7.31
C ALA A 121 -0.32 -9.66 8.74
N ASP A 122 -1.08 -10.46 9.49
CA ASP A 122 -0.77 -10.82 10.88
C ASP A 122 0.61 -11.47 11.07
N ASP A 123 1.13 -12.13 10.04
CA ASP A 123 2.43 -12.78 10.00
C ASP A 123 3.53 -11.89 9.40
N THR A 124 3.32 -10.59 9.21
CA THR A 124 4.36 -9.69 8.69
C THR A 124 5.52 -9.52 9.68
N ILE A 125 6.77 -9.65 9.22
CA ILE A 125 7.97 -9.36 10.01
C ILE A 125 8.25 -7.85 9.93
N LEU A 126 7.59 -7.08 10.81
CA LEU A 126 7.63 -5.61 10.79
C LEU A 126 9.06 -5.02 10.80
N SER A 127 10.00 -5.67 11.50
CA SER A 127 11.40 -5.22 11.57
C SER A 127 12.17 -5.36 10.25
N ALA A 128 11.71 -6.20 9.32
CA ALA A 128 12.31 -6.33 7.99
C ALA A 128 11.93 -5.15 7.08
N GLY A 129 10.79 -4.50 7.36
CA GLY A 129 10.19 -3.46 6.53
C GLY A 129 9.66 -3.99 5.19
N ALA A 130 9.29 -3.06 4.32
CA ALA A 130 8.94 -3.35 2.93
C ALA A 130 10.01 -2.80 1.99
N TRP A 131 10.33 -3.46 0.88
CA TRP A 131 11.32 -2.97 -0.08
C TRP A 131 10.78 -2.87 -1.50
N ARG A 132 9.53 -3.27 -1.71
CA ARG A 132 8.84 -3.01 -2.96
C ARG A 132 7.43 -2.49 -2.70
N ALA A 133 6.97 -1.58 -3.54
CA ALA A 133 5.59 -1.13 -3.59
C ALA A 133 5.08 -1.17 -5.03
N ASP A 134 3.85 -1.59 -5.25
CA ASP A 134 3.19 -1.44 -6.55
C ASP A 134 2.10 -0.37 -6.43
N VAL A 135 2.02 0.54 -7.40
CA VAL A 135 1.12 1.71 -7.36
C VAL A 135 0.44 1.92 -8.70
N GLY A 136 -0.85 2.28 -8.67
CA GLY A 136 -1.65 2.64 -9.85
C GLY A 136 -2.24 4.05 -9.72
N TRP A 137 -2.16 4.85 -10.77
CA TRP A 137 -2.65 6.23 -10.74
C TRP A 137 -3.16 6.74 -12.10
N GLN A 138 -4.06 7.71 -12.07
CA GLN A 138 -4.49 8.44 -13.25
C GLN A 138 -3.77 9.80 -13.32
N TRP A 139 -3.09 10.06 -14.43
CA TRP A 139 -2.31 11.28 -14.68
C TRP A 139 -3.02 12.18 -15.71
N THR A 140 -3.56 13.33 -15.29
CA THR A 140 -4.47 14.15 -16.14
C THR A 140 -3.99 15.59 -16.32
N CYS A 141 -3.14 16.09 -15.43
CA CYS A 141 -2.37 17.33 -15.53
C CYS A 141 -3.16 18.61 -15.86
N ALA A 142 -4.38 18.80 -15.34
CA ALA A 142 -5.16 20.04 -15.46
C ALA A 142 -5.24 20.68 -16.88
N GLY A 143 -5.16 19.88 -17.95
CA GLY A 143 -5.19 20.35 -19.34
C GLY A 143 -3.84 20.51 -20.04
N HIS A 144 -2.72 20.20 -19.38
CA HIS A 144 -1.42 20.04 -20.01
C HIS A 144 -1.40 18.79 -20.91
N ALA A 145 -0.48 18.76 -21.88
CA ALA A 145 -0.28 17.60 -22.76
C ALA A 145 0.64 16.55 -22.11
N GLU A 146 1.71 17.02 -21.48
CA GLU A 146 2.72 16.26 -20.76
C GLU A 146 3.10 17.07 -19.50
N GLU A 147 3.46 16.39 -18.42
CA GLU A 147 3.92 16.97 -17.14
C GLU A 147 4.93 15.99 -16.52
N GLN A 148 5.93 16.52 -15.79
CA GLN A 148 6.85 15.68 -15.03
C GLN A 148 6.07 14.93 -13.94
N CYS A 149 6.20 13.60 -13.93
CA CYS A 149 5.56 12.76 -12.93
C CYS A 149 6.59 12.31 -11.89
N VAL A 150 6.36 12.73 -10.65
CA VAL A 150 7.12 12.32 -9.48
C VAL A 150 6.15 11.73 -8.47
N ILE A 151 6.49 10.60 -7.85
CA ILE A 151 5.64 9.95 -6.84
C ILE A 151 6.46 9.72 -5.57
N ALA A 152 5.96 10.23 -4.44
CA ALA A 152 6.52 9.94 -3.12
C ALA A 152 5.61 8.97 -2.37
N VAL A 153 6.20 7.95 -1.75
CA VAL A 153 5.48 6.93 -0.98
C VAL A 153 6.03 6.88 0.45
N PHE A 154 5.13 6.95 1.42
CA PHE A 154 5.41 6.90 2.85
C PHE A 154 4.52 5.88 3.54
N THR A 155 4.94 5.49 4.73
CA THR A 155 4.19 4.70 5.70
C THR A 155 4.12 5.46 7.01
N GLN A 156 3.00 5.38 7.70
CA GLN A 156 2.77 6.09 8.95
C GLN A 156 1.91 5.31 9.94
N THR A 157 1.83 5.82 11.17
CA THR A 157 1.11 5.19 12.29
C THR A 157 -0.25 5.82 12.58
N SER A 158 -0.69 6.80 11.80
CA SER A 158 -2.03 7.38 11.94
C SER A 158 -3.11 6.41 11.47
N ASP A 159 -4.33 6.58 11.95
CA ASP A 159 -5.52 5.86 11.50
C ASP A 159 -6.48 6.78 10.68
N PRO A 160 -6.41 6.74 9.34
CA PRO A 160 -7.35 7.46 8.47
C PRO A 160 -8.81 6.99 8.60
N ASN A 161 -9.10 5.79 9.13
CA ASN A 161 -10.47 5.40 9.45
C ASN A 161 -11.07 6.25 10.55
N GLU A 162 -10.23 6.73 11.45
CA GLU A 162 -10.59 7.67 12.52
C GLU A 162 -10.36 9.14 12.10
N CYS A 163 -10.03 9.38 10.82
CA CYS A 163 -9.69 10.70 10.28
C CYS A 163 -8.54 11.36 11.06
N GLU A 164 -7.55 10.57 11.50
CA GLU A 164 -6.39 11.13 12.17
C GLU A 164 -5.51 11.90 11.17
N PRO A 165 -5.11 13.14 11.47
CA PRO A 165 -4.26 13.92 10.57
C PRO A 165 -2.85 13.32 10.49
N ASP A 166 -2.20 13.54 9.35
CA ASP A 166 -0.78 13.29 9.17
C ASP A 166 0.01 14.14 10.18
N SER A 167 0.62 13.50 11.17
CA SER A 167 1.09 14.20 12.37
C SER A 167 2.53 13.91 12.77
N HIS A 168 3.27 13.11 11.99
CA HIS A 168 4.67 12.80 12.30
C HIS A 168 5.60 12.92 11.10
N ASP A 169 6.89 12.82 11.44
CA ASP A 169 7.99 12.82 10.51
C ASP A 169 8.18 11.40 9.97
N TYR A 170 7.79 11.15 8.72
CA TYR A 170 7.83 9.80 8.15
C TYR A 170 8.89 9.69 7.06
N PRO A 171 9.83 8.73 7.17
CA PRO A 171 10.75 8.43 6.09
C PRO A 171 9.98 7.80 4.92
N GLY A 172 10.38 8.15 3.71
CA GLY A 172 9.80 7.61 2.50
C GLY A 172 10.78 7.61 1.35
N TRP A 173 10.24 7.31 0.17
CA TRP A 173 11.01 7.26 -1.07
C TRP A 173 10.26 8.00 -2.16
N ILE A 174 11.00 8.78 -2.95
CA ILE A 174 10.46 9.55 -4.07
C ILE A 174 11.06 9.04 -5.38
N PHE A 175 10.22 8.89 -6.39
CA PHE A 175 10.53 8.31 -7.68
C PHE A 175 10.18 9.29 -8.78
N ASP A 176 11.12 9.61 -9.64
CA ASP A 176 10.88 10.42 -10.83
C ASP A 176 10.71 9.52 -12.04
N PHE A 177 9.66 9.76 -12.83
CA PHE A 177 9.32 9.03 -14.05
C PHE A 177 9.61 9.85 -15.32
N GLY A 178 10.11 11.08 -15.16
CA GLY A 178 10.23 12.04 -16.24
C GLY A 178 8.88 12.59 -16.70
N GLU A 179 8.81 13.11 -17.92
CA GLU A 179 7.56 13.62 -18.49
C GLU A 179 6.65 12.45 -18.91
N LEU A 180 5.45 12.41 -18.34
CA LEU A 180 4.39 11.48 -18.74
C LEU A 180 3.29 12.22 -19.50
N ARG A 181 2.59 11.48 -20.37
CA ARG A 181 1.45 12.01 -21.11
C ARG A 181 0.23 12.14 -20.22
N CYS A 182 -0.37 13.31 -20.28
CA CYS A 182 -1.59 13.63 -19.57
C CYS A 182 -2.78 13.05 -20.31
N ASN A 183 -3.74 12.48 -19.59
CA ASN A 183 -4.96 11.87 -20.15
C ASN A 183 -4.65 10.87 -21.26
N ALA A 184 -3.74 9.92 -21.01
CA ALA A 184 -3.34 8.89 -21.99
C ALA A 184 -4.48 7.92 -22.43
N GLY A 185 -5.73 8.17 -22.02
CA GLY A 185 -6.89 7.31 -22.27
C GLY A 185 -7.01 6.14 -21.29
N GLY A 186 -6.21 6.14 -20.22
CA GLY A 186 -6.13 5.07 -19.24
C GLY A 186 -5.45 5.54 -17.95
N TYR A 187 -4.83 4.61 -17.24
CA TYR A 187 -4.06 4.85 -16.04
C TYR A 187 -2.61 4.35 -16.19
N TYR A 188 -1.74 4.84 -15.33
CA TYR A 188 -0.36 4.38 -15.20
C TYR A 188 -0.24 3.42 -14.02
N TYR A 189 0.71 2.50 -14.11
CA TYR A 189 1.11 1.66 -12.98
C TYR A 189 2.62 1.48 -12.96
N ALA A 190 3.17 1.20 -11.79
CA ALA A 190 4.60 0.98 -11.63
C ALA A 190 4.89 0.03 -10.47
N SER A 191 5.99 -0.70 -10.61
CA SER A 191 6.61 -1.44 -9.51
C SER A 191 7.86 -0.72 -9.03
N LEU A 192 7.84 -0.33 -7.76
CA LEU A 192 8.85 0.49 -7.08
C LEU A 192 9.69 -0.39 -6.18
N ASP A 193 10.87 -0.81 -6.62
CA ASP A 193 11.79 -1.67 -5.88
C ASP A 193 13.00 -0.87 -5.36
N ILE A 194 13.14 -0.86 -4.04
CA ILE A 194 14.24 -0.21 -3.31
C ILE A 194 15.08 -1.21 -2.53
N SER A 195 14.96 -2.51 -2.78
CA SER A 195 15.66 -3.59 -2.06
C SER A 195 17.17 -3.42 -1.98
N SER A 196 17.76 -2.71 -2.95
CA SER A 196 19.18 -2.40 -2.99
C SER A 196 19.59 -1.09 -2.34
N LEU A 197 18.62 -0.23 -2.03
CA LEU A 197 18.82 1.13 -1.53
C LEU A 197 18.39 1.26 -0.06
N GLY A 198 17.38 0.49 0.35
CA GLY A 198 16.84 0.51 1.70
C GLY A 198 15.52 -0.23 1.79
N ARG A 199 14.60 0.35 2.59
CA ARG A 199 13.27 -0.17 2.86
C ARG A 199 12.35 0.97 3.32
N TRP A 200 11.04 0.78 3.19
CA TRP A 200 10.03 1.48 3.97
C TRP A 200 9.93 0.87 5.35
N GLU A 201 9.86 1.72 6.38
CA GLU A 201 9.60 1.30 7.75
C GLU A 201 8.11 1.01 7.91
N LEU A 202 7.75 -0.21 8.31
CA LEU A 202 6.35 -0.57 8.49
C LEU A 202 5.83 -0.11 9.86
N PRO A 203 4.52 0.18 10.01
CA PRO A 203 3.95 0.53 11.30
C PRO A 203 4.27 -0.56 12.35
N PRO A 204 4.73 -0.18 13.56
CA PRO A 204 5.37 -1.11 14.51
C PRO A 204 4.41 -2.10 15.16
N ASP A 205 3.11 -1.90 15.06
CA ASP A 205 2.06 -2.80 15.51
C ASP A 205 1.29 -3.46 14.35
N GLY A 206 1.72 -3.21 13.11
CA GLY A 206 1.05 -3.71 11.91
C GLY A 206 -0.17 -2.89 11.48
N HIS A 207 -0.52 -1.82 12.20
CA HIS A 207 -1.65 -0.95 11.91
C HIS A 207 -1.17 0.48 11.66
N GLY A 208 -1.70 1.12 10.63
CA GLY A 208 -1.36 2.49 10.33
C GLY A 208 -1.88 2.87 8.96
N SER A 209 -1.11 3.63 8.20
CA SER A 209 -1.54 4.03 6.88
C SER A 209 -0.38 4.19 5.93
N HIS A 210 -0.70 4.36 4.66
CA HIS A 210 0.24 4.75 3.64
C HIS A 210 -0.14 6.09 3.06
N ILE A 211 0.86 6.84 2.63
CA ILE A 211 0.69 8.15 2.00
C ILE A 211 1.31 8.09 0.61
N VAL A 212 0.60 8.63 -0.37
CA VAL A 212 1.16 8.83 -1.71
C VAL A 212 0.93 10.27 -2.14
N ALA A 213 2.03 10.91 -2.53
CA ALA A 213 2.00 12.24 -3.12
C ALA A 213 2.43 12.18 -4.59
N PHE A 214 1.60 12.75 -5.44
CA PHE A 214 1.82 13.01 -6.85
C PHE A 214 2.38 14.42 -7.00
N LEU A 215 3.59 14.51 -7.53
CA LEU A 215 4.42 15.70 -7.56
C LEU A 215 4.91 16.00 -8.98
N THR A 216 5.37 17.23 -9.17
CA THR A 216 6.01 17.76 -10.39
C THR A 216 7.26 18.56 -10.00
N ASP A 217 7.93 19.17 -10.97
CA ASP A 217 9.10 20.04 -10.77
C ASP A 217 10.17 19.42 -9.85
N ASP A 218 10.65 18.21 -10.20
CA ASP A 218 11.62 17.43 -9.42
C ASP A 218 11.18 17.09 -7.99
N GLY A 219 9.87 17.07 -7.73
CA GLY A 219 9.29 16.78 -6.42
C GLY A 219 9.09 18.01 -5.54
N GLU A 220 9.24 19.22 -6.09
CA GLU A 220 9.16 20.47 -5.33
C GLU A 220 7.74 21.08 -5.31
N ALA A 221 6.82 20.55 -6.12
CA ALA A 221 5.42 21.01 -6.18
C ALA A 221 4.44 19.83 -6.36
N LEU A 222 3.20 20.01 -5.92
CA LEU A 222 2.11 19.07 -6.23
C LEU A 222 1.86 19.02 -7.73
N ALA A 223 1.54 17.83 -8.23
CA ALA A 223 1.12 17.65 -9.62
C ALA A 223 -0.11 18.51 -9.93
N SER A 224 -0.16 19.07 -11.15
CA SER A 224 -1.27 19.95 -11.52
C SER A 224 -2.65 19.26 -11.47
N CYS A 225 -2.71 17.95 -11.78
CA CYS A 225 -3.83 17.08 -11.45
C CYS A 225 -3.43 15.60 -11.60
N ALA A 226 -3.62 14.84 -10.54
CA ALA A 226 -3.51 13.39 -10.53
C ALA A 226 -4.55 12.83 -9.55
N GLN A 227 -4.77 11.52 -9.60
CA GLN A 227 -5.46 10.79 -8.54
C GLN A 227 -4.92 9.37 -8.51
N THR A 228 -5.01 8.73 -7.36
CA THR A 228 -4.78 7.28 -7.28
C THR A 228 -5.86 6.54 -8.05
N MET A 229 -5.51 5.41 -8.67
CA MET A 229 -6.52 4.44 -9.05
C MET A 229 -7.09 3.82 -7.78
N LEU A 230 -8.30 3.31 -7.85
CA LEU A 230 -8.99 2.76 -6.69
C LEU A 230 -9.14 1.25 -6.82
N TRP A 231 -8.76 0.59 -5.74
CA TRP A 231 -8.96 -0.83 -5.52
C TRP A 231 -9.24 -1.07 -4.03
N GLY A 232 -9.17 -2.30 -3.54
CA GLY A 232 -9.43 -2.60 -2.14
C GLY A 232 -8.92 -3.97 -1.71
N THR A 233 -8.71 -4.13 -0.42
CA THR A 233 -8.50 -5.43 0.22
C THR A 233 -9.81 -6.23 0.24
N ASP A 234 -9.77 -7.54 0.02
CA ASP A 234 -10.90 -8.45 0.27
C ASP A 234 -10.47 -9.58 1.22
N GLU A 235 -11.41 -10.42 1.68
CA GLU A 235 -11.14 -11.50 2.65
C GLU A 235 -10.09 -12.52 2.17
N GLU A 236 -9.84 -12.60 0.86
CA GLU A 236 -8.86 -13.51 0.27
C GLU A 236 -7.49 -12.85 0.05
N ARG A 237 -7.40 -11.53 0.22
CA ARG A 237 -6.16 -10.75 0.06
C ARG A 237 -5.37 -10.62 1.34
N VAL A 238 -4.12 -10.20 1.17
CA VAL A 238 -3.17 -10.05 2.26
C VAL A 238 -3.30 -8.66 2.89
N GLY A 239 -3.44 -8.62 4.21
CA GLY A 239 -3.73 -7.40 4.95
C GLY A 239 -5.19 -6.96 4.78
N SER A 240 -5.53 -5.81 5.36
CA SER A 240 -6.85 -5.20 5.25
C SER A 240 -6.76 -3.68 5.26
N GLN A 241 -7.84 -3.01 4.87
CA GLN A 241 -8.03 -1.59 5.05
C GLN A 241 -9.44 -1.33 5.60
N GLY A 242 -9.61 -0.23 6.31
CA GLY A 242 -10.94 0.29 6.59
C GLY A 242 -11.46 1.21 5.48
N SER A 243 -12.62 1.81 5.74
CA SER A 243 -13.33 2.64 4.77
C SER A 243 -12.85 4.09 4.69
N GLY A 244 -11.96 4.53 5.59
CA GLY A 244 -11.50 5.90 5.64
C GLY A 244 -10.32 6.16 4.71
N GLN A 245 -10.37 7.28 4.02
CA GLN A 245 -9.24 7.83 3.28
C GLN A 245 -9.30 9.35 3.32
N MET A 246 -8.14 9.97 3.50
CA MET A 246 -7.97 11.41 3.38
C MET A 246 -7.49 11.75 1.97
N ASP A 247 -8.13 12.72 1.33
CA ASP A 247 -7.75 13.22 0.01
C ASP A 247 -7.61 14.74 0.03
N ASP A 248 -6.47 15.23 -0.43
CA ASP A 248 -6.18 16.66 -0.60
C ASP A 248 -6.89 17.19 -1.85
N ASP A 249 -8.19 17.46 -1.71
CA ASP A 249 -9.06 17.88 -2.81
C ASP A 249 -9.93 19.10 -2.49
N ASN A 250 -9.89 19.63 -1.26
CA ASN A 250 -10.80 20.69 -0.83
C ASN A 250 -10.22 21.62 0.26
N PRO A 251 -9.34 22.58 -0.12
CA PRO A 251 -8.67 22.71 -1.42
C PRO A 251 -7.41 21.84 -1.52
N PRO A 252 -6.96 21.47 -2.74
CA PRO A 252 -5.69 20.77 -2.91
C PRO A 252 -4.54 21.73 -2.57
N ASP A 253 -4.01 21.62 -1.35
CA ASP A 253 -2.97 22.50 -0.80
C ASP A 253 -1.78 21.75 -0.17
N GLY A 254 -1.82 20.42 -0.22
CA GLY A 254 -0.77 19.53 0.29
C GLY A 254 -0.95 19.18 1.76
N PHE A 255 -2.08 19.54 2.38
CA PHE A 255 -2.39 19.24 3.77
C PHE A 255 -3.78 18.65 3.89
N HIS A 256 -3.91 17.50 4.57
CA HIS A 256 -5.24 16.97 4.87
C HIS A 256 -5.91 17.77 5.99
N ASP A 257 -7.12 18.28 5.73
CA ASP A 257 -8.07 18.74 6.75
C ASP A 257 -9.06 17.60 7.08
N PRO A 258 -8.94 16.94 8.25
CA PRO A 258 -9.84 15.85 8.63
C PRO A 258 -11.34 16.18 8.58
N GLN A 259 -11.72 17.45 8.71
CA GLN A 259 -13.13 17.87 8.68
C GLN A 259 -13.70 18.02 7.27
N MET A 260 -12.84 18.25 6.29
CA MET A 260 -13.23 18.52 4.90
C MET A 260 -12.83 17.39 3.95
N GLU A 261 -11.78 16.67 4.29
CA GLU A 261 -11.04 15.80 3.37
C GLU A 261 -10.94 14.35 3.83
N CYS A 262 -11.52 14.01 4.98
CA CYS A 262 -11.73 12.62 5.36
C CYS A 262 -13.03 12.12 4.73
N TYR A 263 -12.98 11.03 3.97
CA TYR A 263 -14.13 10.48 3.27
C TYR A 263 -14.28 8.99 3.50
N THR A 264 -15.53 8.51 3.40
CA THR A 264 -15.80 7.07 3.34
C THR A 264 -15.73 6.59 1.90
N TYR A 265 -15.00 5.50 1.70
CA TYR A 265 -14.80 4.82 0.43
C TYR A 265 -15.64 3.53 0.32
N SER A 266 -16.72 3.43 1.10
CA SER A 266 -17.72 2.37 0.96
C SER A 266 -18.74 2.73 -0.12
N PHE A 267 -18.51 2.27 -1.34
CA PHE A 267 -19.36 2.57 -2.50
C PHE A 267 -20.32 1.42 -2.85
N GLY A 268 -20.28 0.31 -2.11
CA GLY A 268 -21.11 -0.86 -2.40
C GLY A 268 -20.74 -1.53 -3.73
N THR A 269 -19.45 -1.45 -4.09
CA THR A 269 -18.88 -2.05 -5.28
C THR A 269 -18.04 -3.29 -4.91
N CYS A 270 -17.22 -3.82 -5.82
CA CYS A 270 -16.25 -4.86 -5.51
C CYS A 270 -14.88 -4.40 -6.03
N PRO A 271 -13.81 -4.46 -5.20
CA PRO A 271 -13.85 -4.71 -3.75
C PRO A 271 -14.53 -3.54 -3.01
N ASP A 272 -14.91 -3.72 -1.73
CA ASP A 272 -15.49 -2.68 -0.88
C ASP A 272 -15.06 -2.92 0.59
N PRO A 273 -14.48 -1.93 1.29
CA PRO A 273 -14.25 -0.56 0.84
C PRO A 273 -13.20 -0.46 -0.28
N LEU A 274 -13.25 0.64 -1.02
CA LEU A 274 -12.14 1.04 -1.89
C LEU A 274 -11.10 1.84 -1.10
N GLY A 275 -9.92 2.00 -1.69
CA GLY A 275 -8.86 2.89 -1.27
C GLY A 275 -7.85 3.09 -2.40
N GLY A 276 -6.84 3.90 -2.13
CA GLY A 276 -5.77 4.14 -3.09
C GLY A 276 -5.03 2.87 -3.47
N MET A 277 -4.87 2.66 -4.78
CA MET A 277 -4.36 1.42 -5.35
C MET A 277 -2.86 1.28 -5.08
N LEU A 278 -2.54 0.60 -3.98
CA LEU A 278 -1.19 0.39 -3.51
C LEU A 278 -1.03 -1.01 -2.88
N GLN A 279 0.15 -1.59 -3.04
CA GLN A 279 0.54 -2.83 -2.39
C GLN A 279 1.98 -2.72 -1.90
N PHE A 280 2.28 -3.35 -0.76
CA PHE A 280 3.64 -3.47 -0.23
C PHE A 280 4.12 -4.92 -0.22
N TRP A 281 5.41 -5.08 -0.49
CA TRP A 281 6.13 -6.36 -0.41
C TRP A 281 7.17 -6.30 0.68
N GLY A 282 7.13 -7.27 1.58
CA GLY A 282 7.98 -7.37 2.76
C GLY A 282 8.12 -8.82 3.21
N GLU A 283 8.87 -9.05 4.29
CA GLU A 283 9.03 -10.41 4.83
C GLU A 283 7.81 -10.77 5.68
N ARG A 284 7.37 -12.01 5.56
CA ARG A 284 6.39 -12.61 6.46
C ARG A 284 7.04 -13.76 7.19
N ASP A 285 6.63 -14.01 8.42
CA ASP A 285 6.72 -15.28 9.13
C ASP A 285 5.76 -16.31 8.48
N ALA A 286 5.70 -16.26 7.15
CA ALA A 286 5.15 -17.33 6.37
C ALA A 286 6.18 -18.45 6.48
N ASP A 287 5.71 -19.58 6.98
CA ASP A 287 6.40 -20.85 7.25
C ASP A 287 7.42 -21.27 6.17
N LEU A 288 7.45 -20.67 4.97
CA LEU A 288 8.27 -21.06 3.84
C LEU A 288 9.78 -20.90 4.07
N TRP A 289 10.26 -19.81 4.69
CA TRP A 289 11.70 -19.71 5.00
C TRP A 289 12.08 -20.68 6.12
N HIS A 290 11.29 -20.77 7.19
CA HIS A 290 11.51 -21.76 8.26
C HIS A 290 11.37 -23.21 7.79
N ARG A 291 10.58 -23.45 6.75
CA ARG A 291 10.47 -24.75 6.10
C ARG A 291 11.64 -24.99 5.17
N ALA A 292 12.22 -23.96 4.54
CA ALA A 292 13.37 -24.09 3.65
C ALA A 292 14.69 -24.21 4.43
N ASP A 293 14.79 -23.55 5.59
CA ASP A 293 15.80 -23.76 6.63
C ASP A 293 15.36 -24.94 7.52
N PHE A 294 15.26 -26.11 6.91
CA PHE A 294 14.80 -27.32 7.58
C PHE A 294 15.69 -27.71 8.76
N ASN A 295 16.97 -27.36 8.70
CA ASN A 295 17.93 -27.70 9.74
C ASN A 295 18.00 -26.66 10.88
N ARG A 296 17.38 -25.48 10.67
CA ARG A 296 17.25 -24.37 11.63
C ARG A 296 18.59 -23.77 12.03
N ASP A 297 19.48 -23.59 11.06
CA ASP A 297 20.76 -22.90 11.25
C ASP A 297 20.81 -21.50 10.62
N ASP A 298 19.63 -20.95 10.29
CA ASP A 298 19.40 -19.63 9.70
C ASP A 298 20.05 -19.45 8.31
N ILE A 299 20.41 -20.56 7.64
CA ILE A 299 21.05 -20.57 6.33
C ILE A 299 20.37 -21.62 5.46
N VAL A 300 19.64 -21.20 4.43
CA VAL A 300 19.06 -22.13 3.45
C VAL A 300 20.13 -22.55 2.45
N ASP A 301 20.68 -23.76 2.61
CA ASP A 301 21.63 -24.34 1.68
C ASP A 301 21.45 -25.87 1.51
N SER A 302 22.41 -26.53 0.86
CA SER A 302 22.33 -27.98 0.62
C SER A 302 22.19 -28.83 1.89
N ARG A 303 22.57 -28.31 3.06
CA ARG A 303 22.41 -28.96 4.38
C ARG A 303 20.95 -29.08 4.76
N ASP A 304 20.10 -28.11 4.43
CA ASP A 304 18.66 -28.20 4.65
C ASP A 304 18.03 -29.25 3.77
N PHE A 305 18.42 -29.29 2.49
CA PHE A 305 17.95 -30.35 1.60
C PHE A 305 18.36 -31.73 2.10
N VAL A 306 19.59 -31.89 2.58
CA VAL A 306 20.05 -33.15 3.19
C VAL A 306 19.29 -33.45 4.49
N ALA A 307 19.02 -32.45 5.33
CA ALA A 307 18.25 -32.60 6.56
C ALA A 307 16.80 -33.02 6.28
N PHE A 308 16.16 -32.40 5.29
CA PHE A 308 14.83 -32.77 4.80
C PHE A 308 14.81 -34.21 4.28
N LEU A 309 15.75 -34.61 3.43
CA LEU A 309 15.83 -35.99 2.93
C LEU A 309 15.99 -37.02 4.06
N ASN A 310 16.73 -36.67 5.11
CA ASN A 310 16.89 -37.50 6.30
C ASN A 310 15.61 -37.63 7.14
N ALA A 311 14.78 -36.58 7.19
CA ALA A 311 13.48 -36.62 7.84
C ALA A 311 12.44 -37.36 6.98
N TRP A 312 12.40 -37.09 5.68
CA TRP A 312 11.50 -37.69 4.69
C TRP A 312 11.63 -39.21 4.62
N ARG A 313 12.86 -39.75 4.62
CA ARG A 313 13.08 -41.21 4.62
C ARG A 313 12.46 -41.92 5.84
N THR A 314 12.23 -41.20 6.94
CA THR A 314 11.61 -41.71 8.16
C THR A 314 10.16 -41.23 8.34
N CYS A 315 9.65 -40.43 7.39
CA CYS A 315 8.39 -39.72 7.52
C CYS A 315 8.27 -38.98 8.87
N ALA A 316 9.34 -38.27 9.25
CA ALA A 316 9.39 -37.50 10.49
C ALA A 316 8.57 -36.20 10.37
N PHE A 317 8.24 -35.60 11.52
CA PHE A 317 7.53 -34.32 11.58
C PHE A 317 8.22 -33.25 10.73
N GLY A 318 7.43 -32.52 9.92
CA GLY A 318 7.92 -31.51 8.96
C GLY A 318 8.29 -32.04 7.57
N SER A 319 8.38 -33.36 7.36
CA SER A 319 8.74 -33.93 6.04
C SER A 319 7.56 -34.14 5.08
N ASP A 320 6.31 -33.95 5.54
CA ASP A 320 5.10 -33.87 4.72
C ASP A 320 4.94 -32.43 4.20
N CYS A 321 5.75 -32.06 3.22
CA CYS A 321 5.74 -30.71 2.65
C CYS A 321 4.38 -30.37 2.01
N THR A 322 3.70 -31.37 1.43
CA THR A 322 2.42 -31.14 0.75
C THR A 322 1.22 -31.08 1.71
N GLY A 323 1.39 -31.47 2.98
CA GLY A 323 0.36 -31.43 4.02
C GLY A 323 -0.77 -32.43 3.76
N ASN A 324 -0.50 -33.55 3.10
CA ASN A 324 -1.52 -34.54 2.70
C ASN A 324 -1.52 -35.81 3.56
N ASP A 325 -0.82 -35.79 4.69
CA ASP A 325 -0.60 -36.89 5.63
C ASP A 325 0.13 -38.11 5.01
N ARG A 326 0.87 -37.92 3.91
CA ARG A 326 1.63 -38.98 3.24
C ARG A 326 3.01 -38.51 2.81
N CYS A 327 4.07 -39.09 3.38
CA CYS A 327 5.43 -38.87 2.92
C CYS A 327 5.72 -39.65 1.62
N THR A 328 5.63 -38.96 0.49
CA THR A 328 5.87 -39.49 -0.86
C THR A 328 6.92 -38.66 -1.60
N SER A 329 7.29 -39.06 -2.82
CA SER A 329 8.19 -38.24 -3.64
C SER A 329 7.61 -36.86 -3.98
N GLN A 330 6.29 -36.66 -3.85
CA GLN A 330 5.65 -35.36 -4.03
C GLN A 330 6.16 -34.34 -2.99
N ASP A 331 6.45 -34.79 -1.76
CA ASP A 331 6.99 -33.92 -0.71
C ASP A 331 8.43 -33.51 -0.98
N VAL A 332 9.21 -34.39 -1.61
CA VAL A 332 10.57 -34.05 -2.07
C VAL A 332 10.53 -32.99 -3.16
N ILE A 333 9.59 -33.09 -4.10
CA ILE A 333 9.41 -32.08 -5.16
C ILE A 333 8.95 -30.76 -4.54
N CYS A 334 7.93 -30.79 -3.68
CA CYS A 334 7.45 -29.62 -2.94
C CYS A 334 8.59 -28.92 -2.17
N TYR A 335 9.42 -29.70 -1.47
CA TYR A 335 10.54 -29.14 -0.74
C TYR A 335 11.65 -28.63 -1.66
N LEU A 336 11.92 -29.30 -2.78
CA LEU A 336 12.89 -28.80 -3.76
C LEU A 336 12.44 -27.47 -4.37
N ASP A 337 11.16 -27.33 -4.68
CA ASP A 337 10.59 -26.08 -5.18
C ASP A 337 10.73 -24.96 -4.14
N LEU A 338 10.43 -25.26 -2.88
CA LEU A 338 10.62 -24.37 -1.74
C LEU A 338 12.09 -23.97 -1.52
N TRP A 339 12.99 -24.96 -1.49
CA TRP A 339 14.42 -24.76 -1.27
C TRP A 339 15.08 -24.00 -2.43
N ALA A 340 14.68 -24.30 -3.67
CA ALA A 340 15.13 -23.60 -4.86
C ALA A 340 14.55 -22.18 -4.98
N ALA A 341 13.42 -21.91 -4.32
CA ALA A 341 12.84 -20.58 -4.21
C ALA A 341 13.54 -19.69 -3.17
N CYS A 342 14.27 -20.28 -2.21
CA CYS A 342 15.00 -19.57 -1.14
C CYS A 342 16.54 -19.61 -1.24
N PRO A 343 17.18 -19.44 -2.41
CA PRO A 343 18.64 -19.53 -2.49
C PRO A 343 19.29 -18.28 -1.87
N ARG A 344 20.16 -18.49 -0.87
CA ARG A 344 21.13 -17.48 -0.42
C ARG A 344 22.56 -17.87 -0.80
#